data_AF-A0A962WUS8-F1
#
_entry.id   AF-A0A962WUS8-F1
#
_cell.length_a   1.000
_cell.length_b   1.000
_cell.length_c   1.000
_cell.angle_alpha   90.00
_cell.angle_beta   90.00
_cell.angle_gamma   90.00
#
_symmetry.space_group_name_H-M   'P 1'
#
loop_
_entity.id
_entity.type
_entity.pdbx_description
1 polymer ?
#
loop_
_entity_poly.entity_id
_entity_poly.type
_entity_poly.pdbx_seq_one_letter_code
_entity_poly.pdbx_strand_id
1 'polypeptide(L)'
;AGPMDASVYGRGAGEGFGVHVLTGPVYVCGAEPGDVLEVRILDMYPRPSAKYEGKTFGSNAAAWWGFHYNDMITEPKKREVITIYEIDATGGKDWAKAVYNYQWTPQTDPYGVVHKIIDYPGVPVDHSTIKKNMKVLEGVRVPIRPHFGTMGVAPVETDYVDSIPPGYFGGNIDNWRIGKGGTMYYPIAVDGALLSAGDPHAAQGDSELAGTAIETSLTGVMQVILHKKDELAGTALEELDYPLLETQREWVVHGFSYPNYLKALGDKAQSEIYSKSSIDGAMRDAFRKMRHFLMTTKGLSEDEAISLMSVATDFGVTQVVDGNWGVHGVIKKSVFSGDMD
;
A
#
# COMPACT_ATOMS: atom_id res chain seq x y z
N ALA A 1 2.93 -16.98 4.24
CA ALA A 1 3.69 -15.76 4.53
C ALA A 1 3.87 -15.68 6.04
N GLY A 2 4.99 -15.14 6.51
CA GLY A 2 5.38 -15.11 7.94
C GLY A 2 6.12 -16.37 8.43
N PRO A 3 6.96 -16.26 9.48
CA PRO A 3 7.64 -17.40 10.09
C PRO A 3 6.64 -18.34 10.77
N MET A 4 6.90 -19.64 10.74
CA MET A 4 6.09 -20.65 11.44
C MET A 4 6.10 -20.46 12.97
N ASP A 5 7.12 -19.78 13.49
CA ASP A 5 7.24 -19.37 14.89
C ASP A 5 7.47 -17.86 14.97
N ALA A 6 6.42 -17.12 15.34
CA ALA A 6 6.45 -15.67 15.54
C ALA A 6 6.78 -15.27 16.99
N SER A 7 6.94 -16.23 17.90
CA SER A 7 7.16 -15.97 19.33
C SER A 7 8.43 -15.16 19.60
N VAL A 8 9.42 -15.26 18.69
CA VAL A 8 10.68 -14.50 18.71
C VAL A 8 10.48 -12.98 18.63
N TYR A 9 9.33 -12.51 18.10
CA TYR A 9 8.99 -11.10 17.97
C TYR A 9 7.95 -10.63 19.02
N GLY A 10 7.69 -11.46 20.05
CA GLY A 10 6.84 -11.08 21.18
C GLY A 10 5.33 -11.27 21.00
N ARG A 11 4.90 -11.98 19.94
CA ARG A 11 3.49 -12.35 19.67
C ARG A 11 3.35 -13.81 19.23
N GLY A 12 2.19 -14.43 19.44
CA GLY A 12 2.01 -15.89 19.28
C GLY A 12 2.06 -16.37 17.83
N ALA A 13 2.30 -17.68 17.63
CA ALA A 13 2.11 -18.33 16.34
C ALA A 13 0.65 -18.15 15.87
N GLY A 14 0.45 -17.68 14.63
CA GLY A 14 -0.88 -17.36 14.09
C GLY A 14 -1.29 -15.89 14.16
N GLU A 15 -0.36 -14.95 14.42
CA GLU A 15 -0.63 -13.50 14.33
C GLU A 15 -0.10 -12.85 13.03
N GLY A 16 0.40 -13.64 12.07
CA GLY A 16 0.63 -13.18 10.70
C GLY A 16 1.57 -11.99 10.51
N PHE A 17 2.82 -12.06 11.01
CA PHE A 17 3.88 -11.10 10.63
C PHE A 17 4.05 -11.08 9.10
N GLY A 18 3.54 -10.03 8.45
CA GLY A 18 3.47 -9.88 7.01
C GLY A 18 2.49 -10.84 6.33
N VAL A 19 1.49 -10.29 5.64
CA VAL A 19 0.47 -11.07 4.92
C VAL A 19 0.67 -11.09 3.40
N HIS A 20 1.46 -10.15 2.88
CA HIS A 20 1.58 -9.92 1.44
C HIS A 20 2.51 -10.92 0.77
N VAL A 21 2.12 -11.37 -0.43
CA VAL A 21 3.00 -12.15 -1.31
C VAL A 21 3.78 -11.18 -2.18
N LEU A 22 5.09 -11.12 -1.97
CA LEU A 22 5.98 -10.18 -2.66
C LEU A 22 6.85 -10.91 -3.69
N THR A 23 6.78 -10.48 -4.96
CA THR A 23 7.70 -10.92 -6.00
C THR A 23 8.98 -10.11 -5.91
N GLY A 24 10.12 -10.79 -5.80
CA GLY A 24 11.43 -10.19 -5.59
C GLY A 24 12.33 -11.08 -4.72
N PRO A 25 13.45 -10.53 -4.20
CA PRO A 25 13.94 -9.19 -4.50
C PRO A 25 14.61 -9.12 -5.89
N VAL A 26 14.45 -8.00 -6.57
CA VAL A 26 15.21 -7.62 -7.77
C VAL A 26 16.44 -6.84 -7.32
N TYR A 27 17.63 -7.39 -7.61
CA TYR A 27 18.90 -6.74 -7.34
C TYR A 27 19.25 -5.75 -8.46
N VAL A 28 19.63 -4.52 -8.10
CA VAL A 28 19.99 -3.44 -9.04
C VAL A 28 21.49 -3.21 -8.99
N CYS A 29 22.20 -3.53 -10.08
CA CYS A 29 23.65 -3.41 -10.14
C CYS A 29 24.11 -1.95 -9.91
N GLY A 30 25.03 -1.76 -8.96
CA GLY A 30 25.64 -0.44 -8.67
C GLY A 30 24.82 0.46 -7.75
N ALA A 31 23.65 0.00 -7.29
CA ALA A 31 22.85 0.70 -6.29
C ALA A 31 23.50 0.61 -4.90
N GLU A 32 23.66 1.75 -4.25
CA GLU A 32 24.32 1.89 -2.94
C GLU A 32 23.46 2.74 -1.98
N PRO A 33 23.65 2.62 -0.66
CA PRO A 33 22.94 3.44 0.32
C PRO A 33 23.10 4.96 0.06
N GLY A 34 21.96 5.65 -0.03
CA GLY A 34 21.87 7.09 -0.33
C GLY A 34 21.58 7.43 -1.79
N ASP A 35 21.61 6.45 -2.70
CA ASP A 35 21.05 6.57 -4.04
C ASP A 35 19.51 6.58 -3.99
N VAL A 36 18.87 6.87 -5.13
CA VAL A 36 17.41 6.77 -5.30
C VAL A 36 17.08 5.78 -6.42
N LEU A 37 16.12 4.90 -6.18
CA LEU A 37 15.59 3.99 -7.18
C LEU A 37 14.31 4.55 -7.80
N GLU A 38 14.32 4.82 -9.09
CA GLU A 38 13.13 5.16 -9.88
C GLU A 38 12.52 3.88 -10.47
N VAL A 39 11.21 3.71 -10.28
CA VAL A 39 10.42 2.58 -10.77
C VAL A 39 9.21 3.10 -11.53
N ARG A 40 9.28 3.04 -12.87
CA ARG A 40 8.17 3.44 -13.76
C ARG A 40 7.23 2.27 -13.97
N ILE A 41 5.95 2.45 -13.67
CA ILE A 41 4.91 1.43 -13.91
C ILE A 41 4.33 1.66 -15.30
N LEU A 42 4.89 0.97 -16.29
CA LEU A 42 4.57 1.16 -17.72
C LEU A 42 3.20 0.59 -18.10
N ASP A 43 2.87 -0.60 -17.57
CA ASP A 43 1.59 -1.24 -17.79
C ASP A 43 1.20 -2.17 -16.65
N MET A 44 -0.10 -2.48 -16.53
CA MET A 44 -0.66 -3.39 -15.53
C MET A 44 -1.87 -4.13 -16.07
N TYR A 45 -1.94 -5.44 -15.80
CA TYR A 45 -3.01 -6.30 -16.29
C TYR A 45 -3.57 -7.21 -15.17
N PRO A 46 -4.91 -7.35 -15.07
CA PRO A 46 -5.51 -8.40 -14.25
C PRO A 46 -5.08 -9.79 -14.69
N ARG A 47 -4.68 -10.64 -13.74
CA ARG A 47 -4.32 -12.04 -14.03
C ARG A 47 -5.62 -12.81 -14.35
N PRO A 48 -5.79 -13.38 -15.56
CA PRO A 48 -7.03 -14.04 -15.93
C PRO A 48 -7.32 -15.27 -15.07
N SER A 49 -8.61 -15.51 -14.81
CA SER A 49 -9.08 -16.74 -14.18
C SER A 49 -8.87 -17.93 -15.11
N ALA A 50 -8.30 -19.00 -14.58
CA ALA A 50 -8.16 -20.27 -15.31
C ALA A 50 -9.52 -20.96 -15.59
N LYS A 51 -10.59 -20.58 -14.87
CA LYS A 51 -11.90 -21.25 -14.94
C LYS A 51 -12.97 -20.43 -15.68
N TYR A 52 -12.85 -19.10 -15.68
CA TYR A 52 -13.86 -18.21 -16.24
C TYR A 52 -13.22 -17.29 -17.27
N GLU A 53 -13.45 -17.59 -18.55
CA GLU A 53 -12.83 -16.90 -19.67
C GLU A 53 -13.13 -15.38 -19.67
N GLY A 54 -12.07 -14.59 -19.88
CA GLY A 54 -12.14 -13.13 -19.91
C GLY A 54 -12.55 -12.51 -18.57
N LYS A 55 -12.35 -13.21 -17.44
CA LYS A 55 -12.68 -12.71 -16.09
C LYS A 55 -11.49 -12.84 -15.16
N THR A 56 -11.37 -11.89 -14.27
CA THR A 56 -10.54 -11.95 -13.06
C THR A 56 -11.46 -11.78 -11.86
N PHE A 57 -11.10 -12.35 -10.71
CA PHE A 57 -11.84 -12.16 -9.48
C PHE A 57 -10.93 -11.55 -8.43
N GLY A 58 -11.52 -10.72 -7.57
CA GLY A 58 -10.86 -10.19 -6.40
C GLY A 58 -11.68 -10.41 -5.14
N SER A 59 -11.03 -10.28 -3.99
CA SER A 59 -11.63 -10.41 -2.66
C SER A 59 -11.49 -9.08 -1.94
N ASN A 60 -12.56 -8.61 -1.32
CA ASN A 60 -12.51 -7.52 -0.36
C ASN A 60 -12.94 -8.07 1.00
N ALA A 61 -12.04 -8.04 1.97
CA ALA A 61 -12.30 -8.46 3.33
C ALA A 61 -12.55 -7.24 4.22
N ALA A 62 -13.77 -7.13 4.75
CA ALA A 62 -14.04 -6.34 5.94
C ALA A 62 -13.54 -7.13 7.14
N ALA A 63 -12.31 -6.83 7.56
CA ALA A 63 -11.51 -7.68 8.44
C ALA A 63 -11.39 -7.11 9.86
N TRP A 64 -10.88 -7.93 10.79
CA TRP A 64 -10.77 -7.54 12.20
C TRP A 64 -9.81 -6.38 12.49
N TRP A 65 -8.83 -6.16 11.60
CA TRP A 65 -7.89 -5.02 11.67
C TRP A 65 -8.44 -3.75 11.00
N GLY A 66 -9.55 -3.84 10.28
CA GLY A 66 -10.15 -2.69 9.61
C GLY A 66 -10.63 -1.63 10.60
N PHE A 67 -10.49 -0.36 10.23
CA PHE A 67 -10.88 0.79 11.08
C PHE A 67 -12.34 0.70 11.55
N HIS A 68 -13.23 0.17 10.71
CA HIS A 68 -14.66 -0.01 11.00
C HIS A 68 -15.00 -1.07 12.07
N TYR A 69 -14.08 -1.97 12.43
CA TYR A 69 -14.41 -3.24 13.09
C TYR A 69 -15.04 -3.09 14.50
N ASN A 70 -14.82 -1.96 15.17
CA ASN A 70 -15.39 -1.64 16.48
C ASN A 70 -16.73 -0.88 16.41
N ASP A 71 -17.14 -0.44 15.22
CA ASP A 71 -18.27 0.49 15.03
C ASP A 71 -19.48 -0.15 14.32
N MET A 72 -19.47 -1.48 14.16
CA MET A 72 -20.59 -2.20 13.55
C MET A 72 -21.86 -2.12 14.41
N ILE A 73 -22.97 -1.74 13.77
CA ILE A 73 -24.26 -1.54 14.44
C ILE A 73 -25.23 -2.73 14.33
N THR A 74 -25.02 -3.65 13.37
CA THR A 74 -25.88 -4.82 13.16
C THR A 74 -25.28 -6.08 13.77
N GLU A 75 -26.12 -7.03 14.19
CA GLU A 75 -25.65 -8.31 14.74
C GLU A 75 -25.28 -9.33 13.65
N PRO A 76 -24.30 -10.23 13.92
CA PRO A 76 -23.37 -10.18 15.04
C PRO A 76 -22.38 -9.00 14.89
N LYS A 77 -22.25 -8.15 15.91
CA LYS A 77 -21.39 -6.93 15.83
C LYS A 77 -19.91 -7.21 15.63
N LYS A 78 -19.43 -8.38 16.05
CA LYS A 78 -18.05 -8.84 15.80
C LYS A 78 -18.08 -9.94 14.77
N ARG A 79 -17.77 -9.56 13.53
CA ARG A 79 -17.76 -10.43 12.36
C ARG A 79 -16.84 -9.86 11.29
N GLU A 80 -16.35 -10.74 10.45
CA GLU A 80 -15.62 -10.38 9.24
C GLU A 80 -16.46 -10.79 8.02
N VAL A 81 -16.36 -10.02 6.95
CA VAL A 81 -17.16 -10.25 5.74
C VAL A 81 -16.27 -10.21 4.51
N ILE A 82 -16.30 -11.28 3.73
CA ILE A 82 -15.59 -11.38 2.47
C ILE A 82 -16.59 -11.10 1.35
N THR A 83 -16.29 -10.12 0.52
CA THR A 83 -17.05 -9.79 -0.70
C THR A 83 -16.20 -10.11 -1.91
N ILE A 84 -16.69 -10.99 -2.79
CA ILE A 84 -16.01 -11.34 -4.03
C ILE A 84 -16.48 -10.43 -5.15
N TYR A 85 -15.53 -9.87 -5.89
CA TYR A 85 -15.74 -9.04 -7.06
C TYR A 85 -15.32 -9.74 -8.35
N GLU A 86 -16.04 -9.48 -9.43
CA GLU A 86 -15.68 -9.86 -10.80
C GLU A 86 -15.13 -8.62 -11.51
N ILE A 87 -14.01 -8.81 -12.21
CA ILE A 87 -13.30 -7.82 -13.01
C ILE A 87 -13.20 -8.34 -14.44
N ASP A 88 -13.32 -7.45 -15.43
CA ASP A 88 -13.09 -7.80 -16.83
C ASP A 88 -11.59 -7.88 -17.13
N ALA A 89 -11.07 -9.09 -17.35
CA ALA A 89 -9.66 -9.31 -17.61
C ALA A 89 -9.22 -8.81 -19.00
N THR A 90 -10.17 -8.53 -19.91
CA THR A 90 -9.87 -8.05 -21.26
C THR A 90 -9.62 -6.54 -21.31
N GLY A 91 -9.94 -5.81 -20.24
CA GLY A 91 -9.93 -4.35 -20.22
C GLY A 91 -11.11 -3.69 -20.95
N GLY A 92 -12.08 -4.47 -21.45
CA GLY A 92 -13.27 -3.94 -22.13
C GLY A 92 -14.26 -3.20 -21.21
N LYS A 93 -14.14 -3.38 -19.89
CA LYS A 93 -14.89 -2.65 -18.86
C LYS A 93 -13.94 -2.06 -17.85
N ASP A 94 -14.23 -0.82 -17.46
CA ASP A 94 -13.50 0.00 -16.49
C ASP A 94 -14.12 -0.06 -15.07
N TRP A 95 -14.90 -1.09 -14.78
CA TRP A 95 -15.54 -1.27 -13.48
C TRP A 95 -15.62 -2.74 -13.06
N ALA A 96 -15.58 -2.95 -11.75
CA ALA A 96 -15.85 -4.22 -11.08
C ALA A 96 -17.30 -4.28 -10.57
N LYS A 97 -17.82 -5.49 -10.41
CA LYS A 97 -19.13 -5.76 -9.76
C LYS A 97 -18.96 -6.80 -8.67
N ALA A 98 -19.73 -6.67 -7.60
CA ALA A 98 -19.80 -7.73 -6.59
C ALA A 98 -20.55 -8.95 -7.13
N VAL A 99 -20.10 -10.14 -6.74
CA VAL A 99 -20.66 -11.44 -7.15
C VAL A 99 -21.44 -12.07 -6.00
N TYR A 100 -20.82 -12.11 -4.81
CA TYR A 100 -21.44 -12.53 -3.57
C TYR A 100 -20.61 -12.03 -2.39
N ASN A 101 -21.20 -12.05 -1.19
CA ASN A 101 -20.43 -11.98 0.05
C ASN A 101 -20.76 -13.15 0.98
N TYR A 102 -19.93 -13.35 2.00
CA TYR A 102 -20.18 -14.26 3.11
C TYR A 102 -19.53 -13.75 4.38
N GLN A 103 -20.13 -14.05 5.53
CA GLN A 103 -19.47 -13.85 6.82
C GLN A 103 -18.42 -14.94 7.02
N TRP A 104 -17.23 -14.58 7.48
CA TRP A 104 -16.21 -15.55 7.88
C TRP A 104 -16.79 -16.48 8.96
N THR A 105 -16.52 -17.76 8.82
CA THR A 105 -16.81 -18.79 9.84
C THR A 105 -15.50 -19.48 10.18
N PRO A 106 -15.35 -20.10 11.37
CA PRO A 106 -14.10 -20.77 11.71
C PRO A 106 -13.65 -21.73 10.61
N GLN A 107 -12.45 -21.52 10.08
CA GLN A 107 -11.85 -22.36 9.04
C GLN A 107 -10.77 -23.25 9.67
N THR A 108 -10.70 -24.51 9.25
CA THR A 108 -9.61 -25.41 9.65
C THR A 108 -8.63 -25.54 8.49
N ASP A 109 -7.37 -25.17 8.72
CA ASP A 109 -6.33 -25.29 7.70
C ASP A 109 -5.96 -26.78 7.44
N PRO A 110 -5.18 -27.07 6.38
CA PRO A 110 -4.73 -28.44 6.10
C PRO A 110 -3.86 -29.08 7.20
N TYR A 111 -3.40 -28.31 8.19
CA TYR A 111 -2.61 -28.78 9.32
C TYR A 111 -3.44 -28.98 10.60
N GLY A 112 -4.76 -28.72 10.54
CA GLY A 112 -5.69 -28.90 11.65
C GLY A 112 -5.80 -27.69 12.59
N VAL A 113 -5.19 -26.55 12.26
CA VAL A 113 -5.32 -25.30 13.03
C VAL A 113 -6.65 -24.64 12.70
N VAL A 114 -7.36 -24.18 13.73
CA VAL A 114 -8.67 -23.51 13.58
C VAL A 114 -8.52 -21.99 13.66
N HIS A 115 -8.88 -21.32 12.58
CA HIS A 115 -8.84 -19.87 12.39
C HIS A 115 -10.23 -19.28 12.59
N LYS A 116 -10.50 -18.76 13.79
CA LYS A 116 -11.83 -18.19 14.13
C LYS A 116 -12.07 -16.83 13.48
N ILE A 117 -10.99 -16.13 13.20
CA ILE A 117 -10.93 -14.87 12.46
C ILE A 117 -9.92 -15.03 11.31
N ILE A 118 -9.75 -14.01 10.47
CA ILE A 118 -8.69 -13.97 9.46
C ILE A 118 -7.35 -13.63 10.15
N ASP A 119 -6.75 -14.59 10.84
CA ASP A 119 -5.51 -14.42 11.61
C ASP A 119 -4.25 -14.99 10.92
N TYR A 120 -4.43 -15.77 9.85
CA TYR A 120 -3.33 -16.27 9.03
C TYR A 120 -3.63 -16.12 7.52
N PRO A 121 -2.67 -15.64 6.71
CA PRO A 121 -2.90 -15.42 5.29
C PRO A 121 -3.02 -16.74 4.51
N GLY A 122 -3.90 -16.77 3.52
CA GLY A 122 -3.99 -17.87 2.55
C GLY A 122 -4.63 -19.16 3.07
N VAL A 123 -5.30 -19.13 4.23
CA VAL A 123 -6.08 -20.28 4.73
C VAL A 123 -7.16 -20.67 3.69
N PRO A 124 -7.18 -21.94 3.22
CA PRO A 124 -8.22 -22.39 2.30
C PRO A 124 -9.60 -22.36 2.96
N VAL A 125 -10.54 -21.64 2.37
CA VAL A 125 -11.92 -21.56 2.86
C VAL A 125 -12.73 -22.76 2.37
N ASP A 126 -13.30 -23.53 3.29
CA ASP A 126 -14.30 -24.56 2.98
C ASP A 126 -15.64 -23.90 2.68
N HIS A 127 -15.97 -23.84 1.39
CA HIS A 127 -17.21 -23.24 0.91
C HIS A 127 -18.49 -23.92 1.42
N SER A 128 -18.42 -25.14 1.95
CA SER A 128 -19.57 -25.83 2.57
C SER A 128 -19.92 -25.29 3.96
N THR A 129 -18.98 -24.61 4.62
CA THR A 129 -19.14 -24.06 5.98
C THR A 129 -19.70 -22.64 5.99
N ILE A 130 -19.70 -21.96 4.83
CA ILE A 130 -20.13 -20.56 4.70
C ILE A 130 -21.51 -20.45 4.04
N LYS A 131 -22.21 -19.34 4.31
CA LYS A 131 -23.44 -18.98 3.63
C LYS A 131 -23.21 -17.78 2.70
N LYS A 132 -23.28 -18.02 1.39
CA LYS A 132 -23.15 -16.96 0.38
C LYS A 132 -24.44 -16.17 0.23
N ASN A 133 -24.35 -14.85 0.25
CA ASN A 133 -25.39 -13.96 -0.24
C ASN A 133 -25.04 -13.49 -1.65
N MET A 134 -25.83 -13.89 -2.64
CA MET A 134 -25.59 -13.62 -4.06
C MET A 134 -26.10 -12.26 -4.54
N LYS A 135 -26.98 -11.60 -3.76
CA LYS A 135 -27.59 -10.32 -4.13
C LYS A 135 -26.95 -9.20 -3.30
N VAL A 136 -25.76 -8.81 -3.70
CA VAL A 136 -24.95 -7.80 -3.01
C VAL A 136 -24.59 -6.69 -3.99
N LEU A 137 -24.72 -5.44 -3.53
CA LEU A 137 -24.38 -4.24 -4.32
C LEU A 137 -25.01 -4.26 -5.75
N GLU A 138 -26.24 -4.74 -5.90
CA GLU A 138 -26.92 -4.79 -7.20
C GLU A 138 -27.06 -3.40 -7.80
N GLY A 139 -26.68 -3.25 -9.07
CA GLY A 139 -26.69 -1.97 -9.79
C GLY A 139 -25.48 -1.06 -9.53
N VAL A 140 -24.56 -1.44 -8.64
CA VAL A 140 -23.33 -0.68 -8.37
C VAL A 140 -22.23 -1.07 -9.34
N ARG A 141 -21.55 -0.08 -9.90
CA ARG A 141 -20.33 -0.24 -10.71
C ARG A 141 -19.17 0.43 -9.99
N VAL A 142 -18.22 -0.37 -9.51
CA VAL A 142 -17.04 0.15 -8.80
C VAL A 142 -15.95 0.46 -9.81
N PRO A 143 -15.48 1.71 -9.97
CA PRO A 143 -14.41 2.02 -10.91
C PRO A 143 -13.14 1.22 -10.61
N ILE A 144 -12.51 0.64 -11.64
CA ILE A 144 -11.22 -0.02 -11.45
C ILE A 144 -10.10 1.02 -11.33
N ARG A 145 -9.17 0.75 -10.42
CA ARG A 145 -7.95 1.52 -10.17
C ARG A 145 -6.82 0.53 -9.92
N PRO A 146 -6.31 -0.20 -10.93
CA PRO A 146 -5.30 -1.22 -10.71
C PRO A 146 -3.99 -0.61 -10.17
N HIS A 147 -3.50 -1.12 -9.03
CA HIS A 147 -2.26 -0.65 -8.40
C HIS A 147 -1.59 -1.77 -7.60
N PHE A 148 -0.34 -1.54 -7.21
CA PHE A 148 0.35 -2.35 -6.19
C PHE A 148 0.24 -1.65 -4.85
N GLY A 149 -0.35 -2.31 -3.85
CA GLY A 149 -0.42 -1.84 -2.46
C GLY A 149 0.96 -1.84 -1.82
N THR A 150 1.67 -2.97 -1.94
CA THR A 150 3.06 -3.13 -1.50
C THR A 150 4.05 -3.00 -2.66
N MET A 151 4.87 -1.94 -2.66
CA MET A 151 6.05 -1.83 -3.53
C MET A 151 7.13 -0.98 -2.85
N GLY A 152 8.37 -1.47 -2.84
CA GLY A 152 9.47 -0.77 -2.19
C GLY A 152 10.80 -1.52 -2.22
N VAL A 153 11.79 -0.94 -1.57
CA VAL A 153 13.16 -1.46 -1.44
C VAL A 153 13.40 -1.99 -0.03
N ALA A 154 14.43 -2.82 0.18
CA ALA A 154 14.72 -3.33 1.52
C ALA A 154 15.32 -2.22 2.41
N PRO A 155 14.82 -2.06 3.65
CA PRO A 155 15.42 -1.15 4.63
C PRO A 155 16.68 -1.75 5.27
N VAL A 156 17.45 -0.91 5.98
CA VAL A 156 18.72 -1.31 6.63
C VAL A 156 18.56 -1.71 8.10
N GLU A 157 17.46 -1.32 8.74
CA GLU A 157 17.32 -1.39 10.20
C GLU A 157 17.25 -2.80 10.77
N THR A 158 16.75 -3.79 10.00
CA THR A 158 16.61 -5.17 10.47
C THR A 158 16.45 -6.15 9.30
N ASP A 159 16.89 -7.40 9.49
CA ASP A 159 16.93 -8.44 8.45
C ASP A 159 15.55 -8.91 7.99
N TYR A 160 14.54 -8.86 8.87
CA TYR A 160 13.17 -9.29 8.59
C TYR A 160 12.20 -8.18 8.99
N VAL A 161 11.44 -7.68 8.02
CA VAL A 161 10.47 -6.62 8.21
C VAL A 161 9.08 -7.12 7.86
N ASP A 162 8.14 -6.91 8.77
CA ASP A 162 6.70 -7.10 8.57
C ASP A 162 6.25 -6.33 7.33
N SER A 163 5.60 -7.02 6.38
CA SER A 163 5.17 -6.41 5.13
C SER A 163 3.99 -5.46 5.29
N ILE A 164 3.32 -5.44 6.45
CA ILE A 164 2.13 -4.62 6.69
C ILE A 164 2.50 -3.13 6.81
N PRO A 165 3.36 -2.67 7.74
CA PRO A 165 3.52 -1.22 7.90
C PRO A 165 4.39 -0.61 6.78
N PRO A 166 3.93 0.44 6.08
CA PRO A 166 4.80 1.20 5.18
C PRO A 166 5.85 2.00 5.95
N GLY A 167 6.88 2.44 5.25
CA GLY A 167 7.92 3.31 5.79
C GLY A 167 8.64 4.12 4.72
N TYR A 168 9.78 4.71 5.10
CA TYR A 168 10.63 5.49 4.18
C TYR A 168 11.07 4.70 2.94
N PHE A 169 11.18 3.38 3.06
CA PHE A 169 11.58 2.45 2.01
C PHE A 169 10.44 2.08 1.03
N GLY A 170 9.23 2.62 1.23
CA GLY A 170 8.01 2.21 0.54
C GLY A 170 7.24 1.17 1.36
N GLY A 171 7.02 -0.01 0.77
CA GLY A 171 6.24 -1.07 1.41
C GLY A 171 4.75 -0.92 1.11
N ASN A 172 3.88 -1.27 2.07
CA ASN A 172 2.42 -1.26 1.91
C ASN A 172 1.83 0.16 2.04
N ILE A 173 2.01 0.95 0.99
CA ILE A 173 1.56 2.36 1.00
C ILE A 173 0.05 2.44 0.80
N ASP A 174 -0.49 1.53 -0.02
CA ASP A 174 -1.90 1.42 -0.38
C ASP A 174 -2.50 2.71 -0.96
N ASN A 175 -1.71 3.40 -1.77
CA ASN A 175 -2.20 4.51 -2.56
C ASN A 175 -2.66 3.99 -3.92
N TRP A 176 -3.96 4.13 -4.21
CA TRP A 176 -4.56 3.65 -5.47
C TRP A 176 -3.93 4.25 -6.73
N ARG A 177 -3.17 5.34 -6.58
CA ARG A 177 -2.45 6.05 -7.64
C ARG A 177 -1.15 5.35 -8.06
N ILE A 178 -0.64 4.37 -7.31
CA ILE A 178 0.59 3.60 -7.61
C ILE A 178 0.28 2.52 -8.66
N GLY A 179 -0.17 2.98 -9.82
CA GLY A 179 -0.61 2.15 -10.93
C GLY A 179 0.03 2.55 -12.26
N LYS A 180 -0.50 2.02 -13.35
CA LYS A 180 -0.07 2.34 -14.72
C LYS A 180 0.07 3.85 -14.95
N GLY A 181 1.24 4.28 -15.44
CA GLY A 181 1.56 5.67 -15.73
C GLY A 181 2.13 6.45 -14.53
N GLY A 182 2.18 5.84 -13.34
CA GLY A 182 2.89 6.36 -12.18
C GLY A 182 4.37 5.96 -12.17
N THR A 183 5.20 6.82 -11.60
CA THR A 183 6.62 6.57 -11.33
C THR A 183 6.88 6.73 -9.85
N MET A 184 7.41 5.69 -9.21
CA MET A 184 7.81 5.74 -7.80
C MET A 184 9.30 6.00 -7.67
N TYR A 185 9.67 6.75 -6.63
CA TYR A 185 11.06 6.98 -6.24
C TYR A 185 11.27 6.52 -4.80
N TYR A 186 12.27 5.69 -4.57
CA TYR A 186 12.57 5.13 -3.25
C TYR A 186 14.01 5.43 -2.83
N PRO A 187 14.25 5.91 -1.60
CA PRO A 187 15.60 6.05 -1.06
C PRO A 187 16.22 4.67 -0.81
N ILE A 188 17.42 4.43 -1.34
CA ILE A 188 18.13 3.16 -1.20
C ILE A 188 18.89 3.15 0.13
N ALA A 189 18.68 2.11 0.94
CA ALA A 189 19.33 1.97 2.25
C ALA A 189 20.32 0.80 2.32
N VAL A 190 20.28 -0.11 1.36
CA VAL A 190 21.14 -1.30 1.28
C VAL A 190 21.64 -1.52 -0.14
N ASP A 191 22.79 -2.20 -0.26
CA ASP A 191 23.38 -2.52 -1.57
C ASP A 191 22.40 -3.29 -2.45
N GLY A 192 22.29 -2.85 -3.70
CA GLY A 192 21.42 -3.49 -4.69
C GLY A 192 19.94 -3.14 -4.58
N ALA A 193 19.54 -2.28 -3.62
CA ALA A 193 18.16 -1.86 -3.31
C ALA A 193 17.20 -2.98 -2.85
N LEU A 194 17.22 -4.14 -3.50
CA LEU A 194 16.37 -5.30 -3.22
C LEU A 194 14.87 -4.98 -3.40
N LEU A 195 14.53 -4.44 -4.57
CA LEU A 195 13.16 -4.06 -4.94
C LEU A 195 12.22 -5.27 -4.93
N SER A 196 11.07 -5.15 -4.28
CA SER A 196 9.98 -6.13 -4.34
C SER A 196 8.64 -5.44 -4.59
N ALA A 197 7.70 -6.16 -5.21
CA ALA A 197 6.34 -5.70 -5.45
C ALA A 197 5.32 -6.82 -5.24
N GLY A 198 4.17 -6.48 -4.69
CA GLY A 198 3.09 -7.39 -4.37
C GLY A 198 1.84 -6.64 -3.97
N ASP A 199 0.99 -7.31 -3.20
CA ASP A 199 -0.32 -6.81 -2.75
C ASP A 199 -1.14 -6.12 -3.86
N PRO A 200 -1.46 -6.85 -4.94
CA PRO A 200 -2.07 -6.25 -6.11
C PRO A 200 -3.57 -5.98 -5.91
N HIS A 201 -4.01 -4.77 -6.24
CA HIS A 201 -5.37 -4.29 -5.98
C HIS A 201 -6.09 -3.91 -7.27
N ALA A 202 -7.35 -4.34 -7.45
CA ALA A 202 -8.16 -3.97 -8.60
C ALA A 202 -8.73 -2.55 -8.46
N ALA A 203 -9.07 -2.17 -7.24
CA ALA A 203 -9.60 -0.87 -6.87
C ALA A 203 -9.52 -0.68 -5.35
N GLN A 204 -9.35 0.57 -4.94
CA GLN A 204 -9.36 0.99 -3.55
C GLN A 204 -9.86 2.44 -3.45
N GLY A 205 -10.42 2.78 -2.30
CA GLY A 205 -10.71 4.17 -1.92
C GLY A 205 -9.66 4.69 -0.96
N ASP A 206 -9.35 5.98 -1.04
CA ASP A 206 -8.51 6.68 -0.07
C ASP A 206 -9.06 6.44 1.36
N SER A 207 -8.33 5.65 2.17
CA SER A 207 -8.55 5.18 3.57
C SER A 207 -8.45 3.67 3.77
N GLU A 208 -8.77 2.86 2.75
CA GLU A 208 -8.84 1.40 2.89
C GLU A 208 -9.69 0.90 4.08
N LEU A 209 -10.74 1.65 4.40
CA LEU A 209 -11.46 1.61 5.68
C LEU A 209 -11.75 0.21 6.26
N ALA A 210 -12.04 -0.76 5.40
CA ALA A 210 -12.44 -2.10 5.78
C ALA A 210 -11.27 -3.03 6.17
N GLY A 211 -10.03 -2.61 5.92
CA GLY A 211 -8.81 -3.38 6.13
C GLY A 211 -8.14 -3.86 4.84
N THR A 212 -8.87 -3.89 3.72
CA THR A 212 -8.37 -4.37 2.43
C THR A 212 -9.02 -3.63 1.26
N ALA A 213 -8.40 -3.72 0.09
CA ALA A 213 -8.89 -3.26 -1.18
C ALA A 213 -9.79 -4.32 -1.86
N ILE A 214 -10.00 -4.21 -3.18
CA ILE A 214 -10.35 -5.39 -3.98
C ILE A 214 -9.04 -6.13 -4.30
N GLU A 215 -8.64 -7.03 -3.41
CA GLU A 215 -7.45 -7.88 -3.55
C GLU A 215 -7.54 -8.74 -4.79
N THR A 216 -6.65 -8.55 -5.77
CA THR A 216 -6.68 -9.31 -7.03
C THR A 216 -5.30 -9.49 -7.62
N SER A 217 -4.99 -10.66 -8.16
CA SER A 217 -3.71 -10.85 -8.84
C SER A 217 -3.56 -9.95 -10.07
N LEU A 218 -2.46 -9.20 -10.13
CA LEU A 218 -2.06 -8.38 -11.28
C LEU A 218 -0.69 -8.83 -11.83
N THR A 219 -0.38 -8.39 -13.05
CA THR A 219 0.97 -8.45 -13.63
C THR A 219 1.34 -7.05 -14.11
N GLY A 220 2.45 -6.52 -13.62
CA GLY A 220 2.96 -5.19 -13.98
C GLY A 220 4.17 -5.28 -14.89
N VAL A 221 4.32 -4.31 -15.79
CA VAL A 221 5.53 -4.08 -16.57
C VAL A 221 6.20 -2.83 -16.01
N MET A 222 7.42 -2.97 -15.51
CA MET A 222 8.15 -1.90 -14.84
C MET A 222 9.50 -1.64 -15.52
N GLN A 223 9.91 -0.37 -15.54
CA GLN A 223 11.29 0.03 -15.85
C GLN A 223 11.94 0.53 -14.56
N VAL A 224 13.16 0.05 -14.29
CA VAL A 224 13.94 0.40 -13.11
C VAL A 224 15.14 1.25 -13.55
N ILE A 225 15.32 2.41 -12.92
CA ILE A 225 16.39 3.38 -13.21
C ILE A 225 17.05 3.76 -11.88
N LEU A 226 18.38 3.76 -11.86
CA LEU A 226 19.17 4.14 -10.70
C LEU A 226 19.61 5.60 -10.83
N HIS A 227 19.40 6.40 -9.80
CA HIS A 227 19.91 7.76 -9.67
C HIS A 227 20.98 7.79 -8.58
N LYS A 228 22.20 8.19 -8.94
CA LYS A 228 23.31 8.21 -7.98
C LYS A 228 23.19 9.42 -7.05
N LYS A 229 23.54 9.23 -5.78
CA LYS A 229 23.46 10.26 -4.74
C LYS A 229 24.07 11.60 -5.16
N ASP A 230 25.23 11.57 -5.80
CA ASP A 230 25.98 12.78 -6.21
C ASP A 230 25.34 13.52 -7.40
N GLU A 231 24.31 12.92 -8.03
CA GLU A 231 23.56 13.48 -9.16
C GLU A 231 22.18 14.02 -8.75
N LEU A 232 21.78 13.87 -7.48
CA LEU A 232 20.45 14.26 -7.02
C LEU A 232 20.29 15.77 -6.80
N ALA A 233 21.39 16.49 -6.53
CA ALA A 233 21.36 17.92 -6.24
C ALA A 233 20.81 18.73 -7.43
N GLY A 234 19.88 19.65 -7.17
CA GLY A 234 19.18 20.45 -8.17
C GLY A 234 18.07 19.70 -8.93
N THR A 235 17.72 18.48 -8.52
CA THR A 235 16.64 17.70 -9.12
C THR A 235 15.41 17.61 -8.19
N ALA A 236 14.31 17.04 -8.69
CA ALA A 236 13.14 16.74 -7.86
C ALA A 236 13.41 15.65 -6.79
N LEU A 237 14.57 14.99 -6.84
CA LEU A 237 14.98 13.90 -5.95
C LEU A 237 16.04 14.34 -4.93
N GLU A 238 16.39 15.63 -4.91
CA GLU A 238 17.35 16.19 -3.97
C GLU A 238 16.92 15.92 -2.52
N GLU A 239 17.81 15.30 -1.74
CA GLU A 239 17.58 14.92 -0.34
C GLU A 239 16.33 14.04 -0.10
N LEU A 240 15.86 13.30 -1.12
CA LEU A 240 14.70 12.43 -0.97
C LEU A 240 14.94 11.33 0.07
N ASP A 241 14.12 11.30 1.12
CA ASP A 241 14.19 10.30 2.21
C ASP A 241 12.84 9.60 2.46
N TYR A 242 11.93 9.59 1.48
CA TYR A 242 10.61 8.95 1.54
C TYR A 242 10.13 8.48 0.16
N PRO A 243 9.09 7.62 0.08
CA PRO A 243 8.52 7.25 -1.21
C PRO A 243 7.79 8.44 -1.84
N LEU A 244 8.26 8.87 -3.02
CA LEU A 244 7.64 9.92 -3.83
C LEU A 244 6.98 9.30 -5.05
N LEU A 245 5.74 9.71 -5.34
CA LEU A 245 5.05 9.34 -6.57
C LEU A 245 5.00 10.53 -7.52
N GLU A 246 5.31 10.29 -8.78
CA GLU A 246 5.13 11.20 -9.89
C GLU A 246 4.13 10.64 -10.88
N THR A 247 3.23 11.48 -11.37
CA THR A 247 2.42 11.20 -12.56
C THR A 247 2.74 12.22 -13.65
N GLN A 248 2.08 12.09 -14.80
CA GLN A 248 2.17 13.11 -15.85
C GLN A 248 1.81 14.52 -15.33
N ARG A 249 0.95 14.65 -14.33
CA ARG A 249 0.36 15.95 -13.92
C ARG A 249 0.63 16.33 -12.48
N GLU A 250 1.06 15.40 -11.64
CA GLU A 250 1.04 15.57 -10.18
C GLU A 250 2.31 14.99 -9.55
N TRP A 251 2.72 15.63 -8.46
CA TRP A 251 3.60 15.05 -7.45
C TRP A 251 2.75 14.65 -6.25
N VAL A 252 3.03 13.47 -5.69
CA VAL A 252 2.33 12.95 -4.52
C VAL A 252 3.35 12.50 -3.47
N VAL A 253 3.38 13.22 -2.35
CA VAL A 253 4.22 12.87 -1.20
C VAL A 253 3.44 11.95 -0.26
N HIS A 254 4.12 11.02 0.41
CA HIS A 254 3.50 10.10 1.37
C HIS A 254 4.04 10.35 2.77
N GLY A 255 3.18 10.88 3.65
CA GLY A 255 3.42 10.97 5.08
C GLY A 255 2.87 9.75 5.82
N PHE A 256 3.56 9.35 6.89
CA PHE A 256 3.16 8.23 7.74
C PHE A 256 3.14 8.64 9.21
N SER A 257 2.44 7.87 10.06
CA SER A 257 2.41 8.11 11.52
C SER A 257 3.83 8.31 12.07
N TYR A 258 4.79 7.52 11.56
CA TYR A 258 6.22 7.70 11.71
C TYR A 258 6.93 7.60 10.35
N PRO A 259 7.71 8.60 9.90
CA PRO A 259 8.40 8.55 8.61
C PRO A 259 9.33 7.34 8.47
N ASN A 260 10.11 7.06 9.52
CA ASN A 260 10.89 5.83 9.65
C ASN A 260 10.56 5.18 11.01
N TYR A 261 9.52 4.34 11.02
CA TYR A 261 9.03 3.71 12.25
C TYR A 261 10.03 2.73 12.86
N LEU A 262 10.79 2.00 12.02
CA LEU A 262 11.83 1.05 12.46
C LEU A 262 12.88 1.77 13.33
N LYS A 263 13.37 2.92 12.86
CA LYS A 263 14.32 3.73 13.61
C LYS A 263 13.68 4.44 14.81
N ALA A 264 12.49 5.02 14.64
CA ALA A 264 11.86 5.84 15.67
C ALA A 264 11.39 5.05 16.90
N LEU A 265 10.99 3.78 16.70
CA LEU A 265 10.47 2.90 17.75
C LEU A 265 11.48 1.82 18.18
N GLY A 266 12.64 1.74 17.53
CA GLY A 266 13.76 0.85 17.88
C GLY A 266 13.41 -0.63 17.80
N ASP A 267 14.01 -1.45 18.67
CA ASP A 267 13.93 -2.92 18.64
C ASP A 267 12.50 -3.48 18.67
N LYS A 268 11.53 -2.70 19.17
CA LYS A 268 10.12 -3.11 19.28
C LYS A 268 9.23 -2.51 18.20
N ALA A 269 9.79 -1.80 17.22
CA ALA A 269 9.05 -1.06 16.22
C ALA A 269 7.94 -1.87 15.54
N GLN A 270 8.26 -3.10 15.14
CA GLN A 270 7.33 -3.98 14.41
C GLN A 270 6.16 -4.49 15.26
N SER A 271 6.21 -4.37 16.59
CA SER A 271 5.08 -4.72 17.47
C SER A 271 4.35 -3.49 18.02
N GLU A 272 5.09 -2.41 18.29
CA GLU A 272 4.55 -1.18 18.89
C GLU A 272 3.80 -0.30 17.88
N ILE A 273 4.17 -0.33 16.60
CA ILE A 273 3.58 0.55 15.57
C ILE A 273 2.05 0.45 15.51
N TYR A 274 1.49 -0.76 15.67
CA TYR A 274 0.04 -1.03 15.70
C TYR A 274 -0.71 -0.38 16.87
N SER A 275 0.00 0.06 17.92
CA SER A 275 -0.57 0.80 19.05
C SER A 275 -0.28 2.31 19.00
N LYS A 276 0.46 2.75 17.99
CA LYS A 276 0.96 4.13 17.84
C LYS A 276 0.45 4.82 16.57
N SER A 277 -0.45 4.18 15.84
CA SER A 277 -1.08 4.67 14.62
C SER A 277 -1.78 6.02 14.85
N SER A 278 -1.56 7.00 13.97
CA SER A 278 -2.13 8.35 14.12
C SER A 278 -2.22 9.09 12.79
N ILE A 279 -3.45 9.49 12.42
CA ILE A 279 -3.67 10.41 11.29
C ILE A 279 -3.05 11.78 11.55
N ASP A 280 -3.06 12.27 12.79
CA ASP A 280 -2.39 13.54 13.14
C ASP A 280 -0.88 13.44 12.94
N GLY A 281 -0.28 12.30 13.31
CA GLY A 281 1.14 12.00 13.06
C GLY A 281 1.44 11.98 11.56
N ALA A 282 0.63 11.25 10.78
CA ALA A 282 0.77 11.14 9.34
C ALA A 282 0.59 12.48 8.61
N MET A 283 -0.38 13.30 9.03
CA MET A 283 -0.60 14.64 8.48
C MET A 283 0.59 15.57 8.77
N ARG A 284 1.15 15.52 9.98
CA ARG A 284 2.37 16.28 10.32
C ARG A 284 3.57 15.84 9.49
N ASP A 285 3.69 14.55 9.21
CA ASP A 285 4.75 14.02 8.37
C ASP A 285 4.58 14.45 6.90
N ALA A 286 3.37 14.32 6.34
CA ALA A 286 3.04 14.78 4.99
C ALA A 286 3.30 16.28 4.81
N PHE A 287 2.96 17.10 5.81
CA PHE A 287 3.30 18.52 5.87
C PHE A 287 4.82 18.74 5.78
N ARG A 288 5.62 18.05 6.60
CA ARG A 288 7.09 18.21 6.60
C ARG A 288 7.70 17.83 5.27
N LYS A 289 7.21 16.74 4.66
CA LYS A 289 7.67 16.24 3.35
C LYS A 289 7.30 17.17 2.20
N MET A 290 6.06 17.66 2.17
CA MET A 290 5.65 18.66 1.17
C MET A 290 6.43 19.96 1.34
N ARG A 291 6.65 20.43 2.58
CA ARG A 291 7.48 21.60 2.86
C ARG A 291 8.91 21.39 2.34
N HIS A 292 9.54 20.26 2.67
CA HIS A 292 10.87 19.90 2.19
C HIS A 292 10.92 19.88 0.66
N PHE A 293 9.99 19.18 0.00
CA PHE A 293 9.91 19.12 -1.46
C PHE A 293 9.82 20.52 -2.09
N LEU A 294 8.94 21.39 -1.57
CA LEU A 294 8.76 22.74 -2.10
C LEU A 294 9.99 23.64 -1.87
N MET A 295 10.61 23.55 -0.69
CA MET A 295 11.78 24.39 -0.37
C MET A 295 13.01 23.93 -1.15
N THR A 296 13.30 22.63 -1.13
CA THR A 296 14.51 22.05 -1.73
C THR A 296 14.42 22.02 -3.24
N THR A 297 13.30 21.55 -3.81
CA THR A 297 13.20 21.31 -5.26
C THR A 297 12.58 22.45 -6.05
N LYS A 298 11.79 23.31 -5.40
CA LYS A 298 11.12 24.46 -6.03
C LYS A 298 11.67 25.81 -5.56
N GLY A 299 12.68 25.81 -4.69
CA GLY A 299 13.41 27.00 -4.25
C GLY A 299 12.56 27.99 -3.45
N LEU A 300 11.44 27.53 -2.86
CA LEU A 300 10.56 28.39 -2.07
C LEU A 300 11.14 28.59 -0.66
N SER A 301 10.88 29.76 -0.08
CA SER A 301 11.05 29.94 1.36
C SER A 301 10.02 29.11 2.14
N GLU A 302 10.26 28.92 3.44
CA GLU A 302 9.31 28.19 4.30
C GLU A 302 7.92 28.88 4.33
N ASP A 303 7.89 30.21 4.42
CA ASP A 303 6.64 30.98 4.43
C ASP A 303 5.85 30.83 3.12
N GLU A 304 6.55 30.86 1.97
CA GLU A 304 5.95 30.62 0.65
C GLU A 304 5.43 29.19 0.52
N ALA A 305 6.22 28.19 0.97
CA ALA A 305 5.82 26.79 0.93
C ALA A 305 4.56 26.54 1.76
N ILE A 306 4.50 27.10 2.98
CA ILE A 306 3.31 27.00 3.86
C ILE A 306 2.10 27.66 3.20
N SER A 307 2.26 28.87 2.66
CA SER A 307 1.17 29.57 1.97
C SER A 307 0.67 28.75 0.79
N LEU A 308 1.57 28.27 -0.07
CA LEU A 308 1.23 27.53 -1.28
C LEU A 308 0.52 26.21 -0.94
N MET A 309 1.07 25.40 -0.03
CA MET A 309 0.46 24.11 0.29
C MET A 309 -0.89 24.25 0.98
N SER A 310 -1.16 25.40 1.61
CA SER A 310 -2.47 25.68 2.22
C SER A 310 -3.57 25.98 1.19
N VAL A 311 -3.22 26.35 -0.04
CA VAL A 311 -4.19 26.78 -1.06
C VAL A 311 -4.11 26.00 -2.38
N ALA A 312 -3.06 25.20 -2.59
CA ALA A 312 -2.80 24.48 -3.83
C ALA A 312 -2.32 23.02 -3.65
N THR A 313 -2.19 22.54 -2.40
CA THR A 313 -1.94 21.13 -2.10
C THR A 313 -3.14 20.52 -1.42
N ASP A 314 -3.62 19.39 -1.96
CA ASP A 314 -4.69 18.61 -1.36
C ASP A 314 -4.09 17.48 -0.52
N PHE A 315 -4.42 17.43 0.77
CA PHE A 315 -4.03 16.34 1.67
C PHE A 315 -5.19 15.36 1.85
N GLY A 316 -4.93 14.07 1.63
CA GLY A 316 -5.90 12.99 1.72
C GLY A 316 -5.39 11.83 2.57
N VAL A 317 -6.32 11.08 3.16
CA VAL A 317 -5.99 9.85 3.90
C VAL A 317 -5.65 8.75 2.89
N THR A 318 -4.47 8.14 3.00
CA THR A 318 -4.08 7.03 2.13
C THR A 318 -4.71 5.73 2.64
N GLN A 319 -4.38 5.36 3.88
CA GLN A 319 -4.93 4.20 4.59
C GLN A 319 -4.93 4.44 6.10
N VAL A 320 -5.78 3.70 6.82
CA VAL A 320 -5.86 3.67 8.29
C VAL A 320 -5.88 2.24 8.85
N VAL A 321 -5.15 1.32 8.21
CA VAL A 321 -5.28 -0.12 8.51
C VAL A 321 -3.95 -0.86 8.70
N ASP A 322 -2.81 -0.24 8.35
CA ASP A 322 -1.52 -0.95 8.28
C ASP A 322 -0.56 -0.67 9.45
N GLY A 323 -1.11 -0.24 10.59
CA GLY A 323 -0.31 0.15 11.76
C GLY A 323 0.42 1.50 11.58
N ASN A 324 1.23 1.69 10.53
CA ASN A 324 1.82 2.99 10.19
C ASN A 324 0.90 3.73 9.22
N TRP A 325 -0.17 4.35 9.73
CA TRP A 325 -1.19 5.00 8.89
C TRP A 325 -0.62 6.11 8.01
N GLY A 326 -1.26 6.31 6.85
CA GLY A 326 -0.75 7.17 5.78
C GLY A 326 -1.65 8.37 5.44
N VAL A 327 -1.01 9.50 5.13
CA VAL A 327 -1.62 10.69 4.52
C VAL A 327 -0.79 11.06 3.30
N HIS A 328 -1.43 11.30 2.16
CA HIS A 328 -0.76 11.77 0.95
C HIS A 328 -1.03 13.26 0.73
N GLY A 329 -0.03 13.99 0.21
CA GLY A 329 -0.19 15.37 -0.25
C GLY A 329 -0.01 15.45 -1.76
N VAL A 330 -0.99 15.99 -2.48
CA VAL A 330 -0.99 16.09 -3.96
C VAL A 330 -0.80 17.53 -4.37
N ILE A 331 0.19 17.79 -5.23
CA ILE A 331 0.38 19.10 -5.88
C ILE A 331 0.49 18.93 -7.39
N LYS A 332 -0.24 19.76 -8.13
CA LYS A 332 -0.22 19.74 -9.60
C LYS A 332 1.05 20.39 -10.13
N LYS A 333 1.72 19.75 -11.08
CA LYS A 333 2.90 20.32 -11.77
C LYS A 333 2.59 21.67 -12.42
N SER A 334 1.38 21.84 -12.94
CA SER A 334 0.93 23.09 -13.57
C SER A 334 0.85 24.30 -12.63
N VAL A 335 1.00 24.11 -11.32
CA VAL A 335 1.14 25.21 -10.36
C VAL A 335 2.48 25.93 -10.53
N PHE A 336 3.51 25.22 -11.02
CA PHE A 336 4.83 25.77 -11.27
C PHE A 336 4.98 26.16 -12.73
N SER A 337 5.41 27.39 -12.99
CA SER A 337 5.61 27.90 -14.35
C SER A 337 6.81 27.29 -15.08
N GLY A 338 7.65 26.49 -14.41
CA GLY A 338 8.89 25.91 -14.95
C GLY A 338 8.82 24.43 -15.34
N ASP A 339 7.72 23.72 -15.08
CA ASP A 339 7.62 22.26 -15.29
C ASP A 339 6.78 21.87 -16.54
N MET A 340 6.38 22.85 -17.37
CA MET A 340 5.70 22.59 -18.66
C MET A 340 6.57 23.07 -19.82
N ASP A 341 7.48 22.20 -20.27
CA ASP A 341 8.01 22.16 -21.64
C ASP A 341 8.15 20.71 -22.10
#